data_AF-A0A351USQ2-F1
#
_entry.id   AF-A0A351USQ2-F1
#
_cell.length_a   1.000
_cell.length_b   1.000
_cell.length_c   1.000
_cell.angle_alpha   90.00
_cell.angle_beta   90.00
_cell.angle_gamma   90.00
#
_symmetry.space_group_name_H-M   'P 1'
#
loop_
_entity.id
_entity.type
_entity.pdbx_description
1 polymer ?
#
loop_
_entity_poly.entity_id
_entity_poly.type
_entity_poly.pdbx_seq_one_letter_code
_entity_poly.pdbx_strand_id
1 'polypeptide(L)'
;YNINADDAAYAIAQAVGAEKLAFLTDIEGVYKNPDDPSTRISELTVTEAKKLIQKGYVGGGMLPKLQNCIEAIENGVSRVHILDGRIPHCLLLEIFTDRGAGTAILKTDEERFLKPEEEK
;
A
#
# COMPACT_ATOMS: atom_id res chain seq x y z
N TYR A 1 0.00 -22.91 -17.40
CA TYR A 1 0.66 -21.66 -16.97
C TYR A 1 0.59 -21.57 -15.46
N ASN A 2 1.60 -20.95 -14.83
CA ASN A 2 1.61 -20.61 -13.41
C ASN A 2 1.64 -19.08 -13.33
N ILE A 3 0.64 -18.47 -12.70
CA ILE A 3 0.43 -17.01 -12.66
C ILE A 3 0.52 -16.58 -11.20
N ASN A 4 1.22 -15.47 -10.91
CA ASN A 4 1.30 -14.92 -9.57
C ASN A 4 -0.08 -14.44 -9.09
N ALA A 5 -0.39 -14.64 -7.80
CA ALA A 5 -1.67 -14.23 -7.22
C ALA A 5 -1.84 -12.70 -7.20
N ASP A 6 -0.75 -11.93 -7.00
CA ASP A 6 -0.78 -10.47 -7.01
C ASP A 6 -1.14 -9.95 -8.40
N ASP A 7 -0.55 -10.54 -9.46
CA ASP A 7 -0.84 -10.18 -10.86
C ASP A 7 -2.30 -10.51 -11.23
N ALA A 8 -2.80 -11.66 -10.79
CA ALA A 8 -4.18 -12.05 -11.01
C ALA A 8 -5.16 -11.12 -10.28
N ALA A 9 -4.89 -10.77 -9.02
CA ALA A 9 -5.70 -9.85 -8.24
C ALA A 9 -5.71 -8.45 -8.86
N TYR A 10 -4.56 -7.97 -9.33
CA TYR A 10 -4.44 -6.72 -10.06
C TYR A 10 -5.29 -6.72 -11.33
N ALA A 11 -5.16 -7.74 -12.19
CA ALA A 11 -5.92 -7.81 -13.43
C ALA A 11 -7.44 -7.80 -13.18
N ILE A 12 -7.91 -8.49 -12.14
CA ILE A 12 -9.31 -8.47 -11.73
C ILE A 12 -9.71 -7.08 -11.24
N ALA A 13 -8.92 -6.46 -10.35
CA ALA A 13 -9.18 -5.14 -9.81
C ALA A 13 -9.28 -4.07 -10.91
N GLN A 14 -8.39 -4.13 -11.90
CA GLN A 14 -8.44 -3.27 -13.08
C GLN A 14 -9.71 -3.51 -13.89
N ALA A 15 -10.03 -4.77 -14.20
CA ALA A 15 -11.17 -5.13 -15.05
C ALA A 15 -12.53 -4.70 -14.44
N VAL A 16 -12.64 -4.68 -13.11
CA VAL A 16 -13.87 -4.28 -12.41
C VAL A 16 -13.90 -2.81 -12.00
N GLY A 17 -12.82 -2.05 -12.25
CA GLY A 17 -12.70 -0.67 -11.77
C GLY A 17 -12.76 -0.57 -10.24
N ALA A 18 -11.99 -1.42 -9.55
CA ALA A 18 -12.05 -1.54 -8.10
C ALA A 18 -11.61 -0.25 -7.39
N GLU A 19 -12.40 0.14 -6.39
CA GLU A 19 -12.07 1.28 -5.51
C GLU A 19 -10.86 0.97 -4.62
N LYS A 20 -10.76 -0.27 -4.13
CA LYS A 20 -9.68 -0.72 -3.25
C LYS A 20 -9.18 -2.10 -3.68
N LEU A 21 -7.87 -2.25 -3.80
CA LEU A 21 -7.17 -3.53 -3.91
C LEU A 21 -6.34 -3.74 -2.64
N ALA A 22 -6.51 -4.86 -1.94
CA ALA A 22 -5.78 -5.14 -0.71
C ALA A 22 -4.93 -6.40 -0.85
N PHE A 23 -3.64 -6.28 -0.54
CA PHE A 23 -2.70 -7.39 -0.42
C PHE A 23 -2.48 -7.70 1.06
N LEU A 24 -2.89 -8.90 1.49
CA LEU A 24 -2.61 -9.40 2.83
C LEU A 24 -1.25 -10.08 2.82
N THR A 25 -0.35 -9.60 3.68
CA THR A 25 1.06 -10.00 3.73
C THR A 25 1.48 -10.39 5.14
N ASP A 26 2.73 -10.80 5.32
CA ASP A 26 3.35 -11.08 6.62
C ASP A 26 4.21 -9.91 7.14
N ILE A 27 4.02 -8.73 6.58
CA ILE A 27 4.71 -7.49 6.95
C ILE A 27 3.70 -6.41 7.36
N GLU A 28 4.11 -5.49 8.23
CA GLU A 28 3.19 -4.49 8.80
C GLU A 28 2.89 -3.32 7.86
N GLY A 29 3.68 -3.16 6.79
CA GLY A 29 3.54 -2.08 5.83
C GLY A 29 4.89 -1.56 5.33
N VAL A 30 4.89 -0.31 4.89
CA VAL A 30 6.07 0.41 4.39
C VAL A 30 6.61 1.30 5.49
N TYR A 31 7.92 1.21 5.75
CA TYR A 31 8.60 2.06 6.72
C TYR A 31 9.42 3.14 6.01
N LYS A 32 9.49 4.32 6.62
CA LYS A 32 10.44 5.35 6.18
C LYS A 32 11.88 4.98 6.54
N ASN A 33 12.06 4.33 7.70
CA ASN A 33 13.31 3.74 8.14
C ASN A 33 13.05 2.26 8.53
N PRO A 34 13.57 1.29 7.77
CA PRO A 34 13.39 -0.14 8.07
C PRO A 34 13.86 -0.56 9.47
N ASP A 35 14.80 0.17 10.08
CA ASP A 35 15.33 -0.13 11.41
C ASP A 35 14.49 0.48 12.55
N ASP A 36 13.47 1.28 12.24
CA ASP A 36 12.64 1.96 13.23
C ASP A 36 11.13 1.68 12.98
N PRO A 37 10.52 0.76 13.74
CA PRO A 37 9.11 0.41 13.61
C PRO A 37 8.15 1.59 13.80
N SER A 38 8.55 2.64 14.52
CA SER A 38 7.72 3.85 14.71
C SER A 38 7.55 4.65 13.42
N THR A 39 8.32 4.33 12.38
CA THR A 39 8.29 5.02 11.09
C THR A 39 7.42 4.35 10.04
N ARG A 40 6.53 3.44 10.45
CA ARG A 40 5.52 2.85 9.57
C ARG A 40 4.64 3.94 8.99
N ILE A 41 4.57 4.00 7.67
CA ILE A 41 3.77 4.99 6.95
C ILE A 41 2.36 4.43 6.79
N SER A 42 1.35 5.17 7.21
CA SER A 42 -0.04 4.72 7.06
C SER A 42 -0.55 5.01 5.67
N GLU A 43 -0.17 6.16 5.09
CA GLU A 43 -0.57 6.55 3.74
C GLU A 43 0.58 7.12 2.90
N LEU A 44 0.66 6.68 1.65
CA LEU A 44 1.63 7.11 0.65
C LEU A 44 0.93 7.51 -0.64
N THR A 45 1.24 8.68 -1.18
CA THR A 45 0.90 8.96 -2.58
C THR A 45 1.85 8.21 -3.52
N VAL A 46 1.41 7.96 -4.76
CA VAL A 46 2.28 7.43 -5.83
C VAL A 46 3.57 8.25 -5.96
N THR A 47 3.49 9.58 -5.82
CA THR A 47 4.67 10.47 -5.90
C THR A 47 5.65 10.23 -4.75
N GLU A 48 5.16 10.01 -3.52
CA GLU A 48 6.02 9.70 -2.37
C GLU A 48 6.60 8.30 -2.44
N ALA A 49 5.81 7.31 -2.87
CA ALA A 49 6.28 5.96 -3.10
C ALA A 49 7.43 5.94 -4.13
N LYS A 50 7.29 6.65 -5.24
CA LYS A 50 8.37 6.83 -6.24
C LYS A 50 9.62 7.49 -5.63
N LYS A 51 9.45 8.50 -4.77
CA LYS A 51 10.58 9.15 -4.07
C LYS A 51 11.28 8.20 -3.10
N LEU A 52 10.53 7.37 -2.36
CA LEU A 52 11.11 6.37 -1.44
C LEU A 52 11.94 5.33 -2.19
N ILE A 53 11.44 4.86 -3.33
CA ILE A 53 12.16 3.94 -4.23
C ILE A 53 13.45 4.61 -4.73
N GLN A 54 13.37 5.82 -5.27
CA GLN A 54 14.54 6.52 -5.83
C GLN A 54 15.63 6.80 -4.79
N LYS A 55 15.24 7.09 -3.55
CA LYS A 55 16.19 7.33 -2.45
C LYS A 55 16.80 6.05 -1.87
N GLY A 56 16.36 4.87 -2.31
CA GLY A 56 16.88 3.58 -1.83
C GLY A 56 16.42 3.20 -0.42
N TYR A 57 15.38 3.85 0.12
CA TYR A 57 14.79 3.48 1.42
C TYR A 57 13.98 2.19 1.37
N VAL A 58 13.60 1.76 0.16
CA VAL A 58 12.85 0.53 -0.07
C VAL A 58 13.73 -0.44 -0.86
N GLY A 59 13.97 -1.61 -0.27
CA GLY A 59 14.77 -2.68 -0.86
C GLY A 59 14.11 -4.05 -0.80
N GLY A 60 14.82 -5.07 -1.26
CA GLY A 60 14.37 -6.47 -1.22
C GLY A 60 13.02 -6.68 -1.95
N GLY A 61 12.18 -7.53 -1.38
CA GLY A 61 10.85 -7.85 -1.93
C GLY A 61 9.84 -6.71 -1.89
N MET A 62 10.10 -5.63 -1.12
CA MET A 62 9.18 -4.49 -1.05
C MET A 62 9.25 -3.62 -2.30
N LEU A 63 10.42 -3.54 -2.96
CA LEU A 63 10.59 -2.77 -4.18
C LEU A 63 9.61 -3.22 -5.30
N PRO A 64 9.57 -4.51 -5.71
CA PRO A 64 8.62 -4.96 -6.72
C PRO A 64 7.16 -4.84 -6.22
N LYS A 65 6.90 -5.01 -4.92
CA LYS A 65 5.53 -4.84 -4.38
C LYS A 65 5.03 -3.41 -4.51
N LEU A 66 5.86 -2.41 -4.18
CA LEU A 66 5.50 -1.00 -4.39
C LEU A 66 5.36 -0.64 -5.87
N GLN A 67 6.20 -1.18 -6.74
CA GLN A 67 6.08 -0.97 -8.18
C GLN A 67 4.73 -1.47 -8.71
N ASN A 68 4.32 -2.68 -8.32
CA ASN A 68 3.01 -3.24 -8.69
C ASN A 68 1.85 -2.40 -8.13
N CYS A 69 1.96 -1.89 -6.90
CA CYS A 69 0.93 -1.00 -6.33
C CYS A 69 0.81 0.31 -7.10
N ILE A 70 1.93 0.92 -7.48
CA ILE A 70 1.96 2.14 -8.30
C ILE A 70 1.29 1.87 -9.65
N GLU A 71 1.68 0.78 -10.33
CA GLU A 71 1.12 0.40 -11.61
C GLU A 71 -0.40 0.17 -11.52
N ALA A 72 -0.87 -0.51 -10.48
CA ALA A 72 -2.29 -0.75 -10.27
C ALA A 72 -3.11 0.55 -10.17
N ILE A 73 -2.56 1.54 -9.45
CA ILE A 73 -3.20 2.85 -9.29
C ILE A 73 -3.22 3.63 -10.61
N GLU A 74 -2.10 3.64 -11.33
CA GLU A 74 -1.98 4.31 -12.63
C GLU A 74 -2.91 3.68 -13.68
N ASN A 75 -3.27 2.41 -13.50
CA ASN A 75 -4.16 1.65 -14.37
C ASN A 75 -5.63 1.61 -13.95
N GLY A 76 -6.04 2.42 -12.97
CA GLY A 76 -7.45 2.70 -12.69
C GLY A 76 -7.95 2.29 -11.32
N VAL A 77 -7.16 1.56 -10.52
CA VAL A 77 -7.50 1.31 -9.11
C VAL A 77 -7.37 2.63 -8.32
N SER A 78 -8.34 2.96 -7.46
CA SER A 78 -8.28 4.22 -6.68
C SER A 78 -7.22 4.13 -5.57
N ARG A 79 -7.24 3.04 -4.78
CA ARG A 79 -6.29 2.80 -3.68
C ARG A 79 -5.80 1.36 -3.63
N VAL A 80 -4.54 1.18 -3.29
CA VAL A 80 -3.93 -0.14 -3.05
C VAL A 80 -3.44 -0.22 -1.61
N HIS A 81 -3.79 -1.28 -0.89
CA HIS A 81 -3.50 -1.45 0.52
C HIS A 81 -2.54 -2.63 0.72
N ILE A 82 -1.43 -2.40 1.41
CA ILE A 82 -0.53 -3.46 1.89
C ILE A 82 -0.82 -3.64 3.38
N LEU A 83 -1.38 -4.80 3.75
CA LEU A 83 -1.87 -5.06 5.09
C LEU A 83 -1.10 -6.21 5.75
N ASP A 84 -0.96 -6.14 7.08
CA ASP A 84 -0.56 -7.31 7.86
C ASP A 84 -1.74 -8.27 8.00
N GLY A 85 -1.67 -9.38 7.27
CA GLY A 85 -2.67 -10.45 7.30
C GLY A 85 -2.67 -11.24 8.62
N ARG A 86 -1.66 -11.06 9.48
CA ARG A 86 -1.56 -11.72 10.79
C ARG A 86 -2.36 -11.01 11.86
N ILE A 87 -2.72 -9.74 11.64
CA ILE A 87 -3.55 -8.96 12.57
C ILE A 87 -5.01 -9.40 12.40
N PRO A 88 -5.67 -9.87 13.48
CA PRO A 88 -7.09 -10.21 13.43
C PRO A 88 -7.92 -9.01 12.96
N HIS A 89 -8.83 -9.25 12.02
CA HIS A 89 -9.72 -8.23 11.47
C HIS A 89 -9.01 -7.09 10.72
N CYS A 90 -7.79 -7.30 10.18
CA CYS A 90 -7.03 -6.28 9.47
C CYS A 90 -7.83 -5.53 8.37
N LEU A 91 -8.70 -6.23 7.63
CA LEU A 91 -9.58 -5.60 6.64
C LEU A 91 -10.60 -4.62 7.26
N LEU A 92 -11.18 -4.96 8.41
CA LEU A 92 -12.13 -4.06 9.09
C LEU A 92 -11.40 -2.87 9.68
N LEU A 93 -10.23 -3.10 10.28
CA LEU A 93 -9.37 -2.02 10.78
C LEU A 93 -8.98 -1.07 9.65
N GLU A 94 -8.59 -1.58 8.48
CA GLU A 94 -8.23 -0.76 7.34
C GLU A 94 -9.40 0.06 6.79
N ILE A 95 -10.59 -0.53 6.71
CA ILE A 95 -11.75 0.13 6.09
C ILE A 95 -12.42 1.13 7.05
N PHE A 96 -12.41 0.85 8.35
CA PHE A 96 -13.21 1.58 9.34
C PHE A 96 -12.38 2.38 10.37
N THR A 97 -11.08 2.53 10.16
CA THR A 97 -10.23 3.39 11.02
C THR A 97 -9.27 4.23 10.18
N ASP A 98 -8.98 5.45 10.63
CA ASP A 98 -8.15 6.39 9.86
C ASP A 98 -6.67 5.96 9.78
N ARG A 99 -6.17 5.26 10.81
CA ARG A 99 -4.77 4.80 10.86
C ARG A 99 -4.53 3.51 10.08
N GLY A 100 -5.58 2.71 9.88
CA GLY A 100 -5.50 1.44 9.18
C GLY A 100 -4.60 0.39 9.83
N ALA A 101 -4.58 -0.79 9.21
CA ALA A 101 -3.79 -1.95 9.63
C ALA A 101 -2.48 -2.11 8.84
N GLY A 102 -2.18 -1.19 7.93
CA GLY A 102 -0.95 -1.22 7.15
C GLY A 102 -0.63 0.08 6.45
N THR A 103 -0.29 -0.01 5.16
CA THR A 103 0.02 1.15 4.32
C THR A 103 -0.91 1.20 3.11
N ALA A 104 -1.64 2.29 2.95
CA ALA A 104 -2.40 2.60 1.74
C ALA A 104 -1.56 3.43 0.77
N ILE A 105 -1.56 3.04 -0.50
CA ILE A 105 -1.00 3.79 -1.61
C ILE A 105 -2.15 4.45 -2.38
N LEU A 106 -2.03 5.75 -2.62
CA LEU A 106 -3.08 6.64 -3.13
C LEU A 106 -2.61 7.33 -4.42
N LYS A 107 -3.58 7.73 -5.27
CA LYS A 107 -3.30 8.71 -6.34
C LYS A 107 -2.77 10.02 -5.75
N THR A 108 -2.00 10.77 -6.53
CA THR A 108 -1.31 11.97 -6.03
C THR A 108 -2.28 13.12 -5.67
N ASP A 109 -3.45 13.11 -6.27
CA ASP A 109 -4.53 14.07 -6.11
C ASP A 109 -5.64 13.60 -5.15
N GLU A 110 -5.52 12.40 -4.57
CA GLU A 110 -6.51 11.90 -3.61
C GLU A 110 -6.28 12.42 -2.18
N GLU A 111 -7.40 12.65 -1.47
CA GLU A 111 -7.37 13.07 -0.08
C GLU A 111 -6.91 11.94 0.85
N ARG A 112 -6.03 12.32 1.77
CA ARG A 112 -5.55 11.47 2.87
C ARG A 112 -6.58 11.43 3.99
N PHE A 113 -6.71 10.29 4.68
CA PHE A 113 -7.51 10.24 5.92
C PHE A 113 -6.74 10.85 7.09
N LEU A 114 -5.42 10.66 7.13
CA LEU A 114 -4.54 11.24 8.14
C LEU A 114 -3.71 12.36 7.56
N LYS A 115 -3.66 13.51 8.25
CA LYS A 115 -2.69 14.55 7.88
C LYS A 115 -1.28 14.06 8.23
N PRO A 116 -0.24 14.43 7.45
CA PRO A 116 1.14 14.04 7.73
C PRO A 116 1.64 14.39 9.15
N GLU A 117 1.04 15.40 9.76
CA GLU A 117 1.33 15.86 11.12
C GLU A 117 0.72 14.99 12.24
N GLU A 118 -0.24 14.13 11.90
CA GLU A 118 -0.97 13.23 12.80
C GLU A 118 -0.43 11.78 12.77
N GLU A 119 0.57 11.48 11.93
CA GLU A 119 1.15 10.12 11.80
C GLU A 119 2.01 9.66 13.02
N LYS A 120 2.12 10.48 14.07
CA LYS A 120 2.98 10.21 15.25
C LYS A 120 2.54 9.06 16.14
#